data_AF-A0A842WIU3-F1
#
_entry.id   AF-A0A842WIU3-F1
#
_cell.length_a   1.000
_cell.length_b   1.000
_cell.length_c   1.000
_cell.angle_alpha   90.00
_cell.angle_beta   90.00
_cell.angle_gamma   90.00
#
_symmetry.space_group_name_H-M   'P 1'
#
loop_
_entity.id
_entity.type
_entity.pdbx_description
1 polymer ?
#
loop_
_entity_poly.entity_id
_entity_poly.type
_entity_poly.pdbx_seq_one_letter_code
_entity_poly.pdbx_strand_id
1 'polypeptide(L)'
;MDKSLIVKVAVVILALLFLMQPFAMSIQNWASSGGGEGGTIYTGTANVNVTIYSYGAFLYMQAPTELQKTQISSNPEVLSLEETEEGSGFYRATLRDSAKTMQVHNEFSGMGVQSFASAQIGLPEKYTVELENGTEMEIFGGYQQMLMEPVLDTGRKVSYMLAVETDGTNTYRILDAKSYYTNVELSGEATVVGANTSAYSFAVPWEERELALEEIIGEYGEGNVTYERKDYIIFDPPLSSSETMFMKKDYVTYISEGSASVASNFTNRSLAEQDLGERAVFPDSRLMVVAGTPPNITFEYENVKTYTIEFPGEFDGYVLEAGEIQVASEEDFETGETVEARFNATVTGDLVLGVMEIYINKVD
;
A
#
# COMPACT_ATOMS: atom_id res chain seq x y z
N MET A 1 -25.57 27.61 -18.54
CA MET A 1 -24.47 27.02 -17.76
C MET A 1 -24.49 25.53 -18.01
N ASP A 2 -23.39 24.97 -18.51
CA ASP A 2 -23.35 23.59 -19.00
C ASP A 2 -23.47 22.60 -17.84
N LYS A 3 -24.42 21.66 -17.91
CA LYS A 3 -24.72 20.73 -16.80
C LYS A 3 -23.52 19.85 -16.44
N SER A 4 -22.68 19.56 -17.45
CA SER A 4 -21.39 18.88 -17.30
C SER A 4 -20.42 19.65 -16.39
N LEU A 5 -20.38 20.98 -16.50
CA LEU A 5 -19.50 21.83 -15.69
C LEU A 5 -19.94 21.84 -14.22
N ILE A 6 -21.26 21.88 -13.97
CA ILE A 6 -21.83 21.87 -12.62
C ILE A 6 -21.50 20.57 -11.90
N VAL A 7 -21.61 19.42 -12.59
CA VAL A 7 -21.31 18.10 -12.01
C VAL A 7 -19.81 17.97 -11.71
N LYS A 8 -18.93 18.43 -12.60
CA LYS A 8 -17.47 18.39 -12.35
C LYS A 8 -17.07 19.27 -11.18
N VAL A 9 -17.65 20.47 -11.06
CA VAL A 9 -17.42 21.36 -9.91
C VAL A 9 -17.95 20.74 -8.62
N ALA A 10 -19.12 20.10 -8.65
CA ALA A 10 -19.66 19.41 -7.47
C ALA A 10 -18.79 18.23 -7.02
N VAL A 11 -18.23 17.44 -7.95
CA VAL A 11 -17.31 16.32 -7.64
C VAL A 11 -16.00 16.84 -7.05
N VAL A 12 -15.45 17.95 -7.57
CA VAL A 12 -14.25 18.57 -7.01
C VAL A 12 -14.51 19.13 -5.61
N ILE A 13 -15.67 19.75 -5.37
CA ILE A 13 -16.07 20.24 -4.05
C ILE A 13 -16.28 19.09 -3.07
N LEU A 14 -16.89 17.97 -3.49
CA LEU A 14 -17.05 16.77 -2.68
C LEU A 14 -15.71 16.11 -2.34
N ALA A 15 -14.79 16.02 -3.30
CA ALA A 15 -13.44 15.51 -3.07
C ALA A 15 -12.65 16.42 -2.11
N LEU A 16 -12.77 17.74 -2.25
CA LEU A 16 -12.17 18.71 -1.32
C LEU A 16 -12.79 18.61 0.09
N LEU A 17 -14.11 18.42 0.21
CA LEU A 17 -14.79 18.21 1.49
C LEU A 17 -14.36 16.88 2.14
N PHE A 18 -14.14 15.82 1.36
CA PHE A 18 -13.62 14.54 1.86
C PHE A 18 -12.17 14.64 2.35
N LEU A 19 -11.33 15.39 1.62
CA LEU A 19 -9.95 15.68 2.05
C LEU A 19 -9.89 16.63 3.26
N MET A 20 -10.94 17.44 3.48
CA MET A 20 -11.05 18.34 4.63
C MET A 20 -11.63 17.70 5.90
N GLN A 21 -12.23 16.50 5.85
CA GLN A 21 -12.80 15.88 7.05
C GLN A 21 -11.81 15.62 8.20
N PRO A 22 -10.53 15.26 7.98
CA PRO A 22 -9.57 15.21 9.09
C PRO A 22 -9.28 16.58 9.73
N PHE A 23 -9.57 17.70 9.04
CA PHE A 23 -9.34 19.06 9.56
C PHE A 23 -10.45 19.57 10.50
N ALA A 24 -11.64 18.96 10.48
CA ALA A 24 -12.72 19.34 11.41
C ALA A 24 -12.54 18.73 12.81
N MET A 25 -11.68 17.72 12.95
CA MET A 25 -11.45 17.01 14.21
C MET A 25 -10.36 17.62 15.10
N SER A 26 -9.59 18.60 14.60
CA SER A 26 -8.62 19.36 15.42
C SER A 26 -9.20 20.63 16.06
N ILE A 27 -10.49 20.95 15.82
CA ILE A 27 -11.09 22.22 16.25
C ILE A 27 -12.47 21.99 16.86
N GLN A 28 -12.55 21.42 18.08
CA GLN A 28 -13.51 21.90 19.08
C GLN A 28 -13.28 21.22 20.44
N ASN A 29 -12.63 21.98 21.33
CA ASN A 29 -12.78 21.94 22.79
C ASN A 29 -12.41 20.65 23.54
N TRP A 30 -11.12 20.45 23.84
CA TRP A 30 -10.75 19.78 25.09
C TRP A 30 -9.32 20.12 25.57
N ALA A 31 -9.12 21.34 26.07
CA ALA A 31 -8.13 21.80 27.08
C ALA A 31 -8.10 23.34 26.98
N SER A 32 -8.46 24.11 28.00
CA SER A 32 -7.70 24.23 29.24
C SER A 32 -8.57 24.69 30.42
N SER A 33 -8.39 24.02 31.56
CA SER A 33 -8.56 24.64 32.87
C SER A 33 -7.25 25.32 33.27
N GLY A 34 -7.33 26.46 33.96
CA GLY A 34 -6.19 27.11 34.62
C GLY A 34 -5.77 28.44 34.00
N GLY A 35 -6.32 29.54 34.52
CA GLY A 35 -5.79 30.88 34.25
C GLY A 35 -4.40 31.03 34.86
N GLY A 36 -3.41 31.31 34.03
CA GLY A 36 -2.06 31.73 34.39
C GLY A 36 -1.69 33.00 33.62
N GLU A 37 -0.99 33.91 34.27
CA GLU A 37 -0.58 35.22 33.76
C GLU A 37 0.22 35.13 32.44
N GLY A 38 0.03 36.13 31.58
CA GLY A 38 0.45 36.10 30.17
C GLY A 38 1.95 36.06 29.93
N GLY A 39 2.43 34.89 29.50
CA GLY A 39 3.61 34.75 28.64
C GLY A 39 3.29 35.05 27.18
N THR A 40 4.31 35.25 26.35
CA THR A 40 4.11 35.41 24.89
C THR A 40 3.97 34.02 24.28
N ILE A 41 2.78 33.71 23.78
CA ILE A 41 2.49 32.42 23.14
C ILE A 41 2.97 32.47 21.69
N TYR A 42 3.76 31.49 21.27
CA TYR A 42 4.19 31.32 19.89
C TYR A 42 3.62 30.03 19.30
N THR A 43 3.18 30.08 18.06
CA THR A 43 2.71 28.91 17.30
C THR A 43 3.82 28.43 16.36
N GLY A 44 3.97 27.11 16.25
CA GLY A 44 4.91 26.50 15.32
C GLY A 44 4.64 25.03 15.06
N THR A 45 5.49 24.41 14.24
CA THR A 45 5.41 23.00 13.89
C THR A 45 6.65 22.24 14.32
N ALA A 46 6.48 20.96 14.70
CA ALA A 46 7.58 20.09 15.07
C ALA A 46 7.39 18.68 14.54
N ASN A 47 8.47 18.06 14.07
CA ASN A 47 8.51 16.64 13.74
C ASN A 47 9.17 15.89 14.91
N VAL A 48 8.42 15.02 15.57
CA VAL A 48 8.88 14.33 16.79
C VAL A 48 8.47 12.87 16.79
N ASN A 49 9.30 12.05 17.42
CA ASN A 49 8.95 10.68 17.76
C ASN A 49 8.27 10.67 19.14
N VAL A 50 6.96 10.41 19.17
CA VAL A 50 6.18 10.31 20.40
C VAL A 50 6.13 8.87 20.86
N THR A 51 6.20 8.62 22.17
CA THR A 51 5.96 7.29 22.74
C THR A 51 4.54 7.23 23.28
N ILE A 52 3.76 6.22 22.89
CA ILE A 52 2.39 6.04 23.38
C ILE A 52 2.44 5.27 24.70
N TYR A 53 2.04 5.87 25.82
CA TYR A 53 2.06 5.21 27.13
C TYR A 53 0.78 4.44 27.41
N SER A 54 -0.36 5.02 27.06
CA SER A 54 -1.67 4.41 27.29
C SER A 54 -2.74 5.05 26.41
N TYR A 55 -3.71 4.25 25.99
CA TYR A 55 -4.98 4.77 25.50
C TYR A 55 -6.03 4.81 26.63
N GLY A 56 -6.90 5.81 26.57
CA GLY A 56 -8.09 5.86 27.40
C GLY A 56 -9.11 4.81 26.98
N ALA A 57 -10.05 4.50 27.87
CA ALA A 57 -11.16 3.59 27.63
C ALA A 57 -12.32 4.25 26.85
N PHE A 58 -12.01 5.18 25.94
CA PHE A 58 -13.00 5.89 25.14
C PHE A 58 -12.57 5.96 23.68
N LEU A 59 -13.51 5.69 22.77
CA LEU A 59 -13.36 5.89 21.34
C LEU A 59 -14.37 6.94 20.85
N TYR A 60 -13.86 8.01 20.25
CA TYR A 60 -14.63 9.09 19.65
C TYR A 60 -14.82 8.83 18.16
N MET A 61 -16.03 9.03 17.66
CA MET A 61 -16.43 8.70 16.28
C MET A 61 -17.30 9.81 15.72
N GLN A 62 -17.19 10.06 14.42
CA GLN A 62 -18.04 11.02 13.72
C GLN A 62 -19.09 10.30 12.88
N ALA A 63 -20.35 10.68 13.08
CA ALA A 63 -21.50 10.32 12.26
C ALA A 63 -21.63 8.83 11.89
N PRO A 64 -21.52 7.88 12.84
CA PRO A 64 -21.81 6.49 12.55
C PRO A 64 -23.27 6.35 12.06
N THR A 65 -23.50 5.50 11.07
CA THR A 65 -24.85 5.13 10.62
C THR A 65 -25.61 4.39 11.72
N GLU A 66 -26.94 4.36 11.67
CA GLU A 66 -27.75 3.61 12.65
C GLU A 66 -27.39 2.12 12.73
N LEU A 67 -27.01 1.52 11.58
CA LEU A 67 -26.51 0.15 11.54
C LEU A 67 -25.20 0.02 12.32
N GLN A 68 -24.22 0.90 12.04
CA GLN A 68 -22.95 0.92 12.76
C GLN A 68 -23.15 1.18 14.26
N LYS A 69 -24.02 2.11 14.67
CA LYS A 69 -24.36 2.36 16.08
C LYS A 69 -24.89 1.10 16.76
N THR A 70 -25.76 0.35 16.08
CA THR A 70 -26.31 -0.92 16.59
C THR A 70 -25.20 -1.96 16.75
N GLN A 71 -24.31 -2.10 15.77
CA GLN A 71 -23.18 -3.03 15.83
C GLN A 71 -22.19 -2.66 16.94
N ILE A 72 -21.84 -1.37 17.05
CA ILE A 72 -20.98 -0.82 18.11
C ILE A 72 -21.59 -1.11 19.49
N SER A 73 -22.89 -0.81 19.67
CA SER A 73 -23.57 -1.02 20.96
C SER A 73 -23.75 -2.50 21.32
N SER A 74 -23.66 -3.40 20.33
CA SER A 74 -23.75 -4.84 20.53
C SER A 74 -22.38 -5.48 20.81
N ASN A 75 -21.29 -4.72 20.67
CA ASN A 75 -19.94 -5.20 20.96
C ASN A 75 -19.79 -5.45 22.48
N PRO A 76 -19.36 -6.65 22.92
CA PRO A 76 -19.26 -6.97 24.34
C PRO A 76 -18.28 -6.07 25.11
N GLU A 77 -17.26 -5.52 24.42
CA GLU A 77 -16.26 -4.64 25.02
C GLU A 77 -16.76 -3.19 25.17
N VAL A 78 -17.87 -2.84 24.52
CA VAL A 78 -18.51 -1.52 24.64
C VAL A 78 -19.49 -1.52 25.81
N LEU A 79 -19.29 -0.59 26.75
CA LEU A 79 -20.15 -0.37 27.90
C LEU A 79 -21.32 0.56 27.57
N SER A 80 -21.05 1.66 26.86
CA SER A 80 -22.07 2.61 26.41
C SER A 80 -21.66 3.29 25.11
N LEU A 81 -22.65 3.72 24.34
CA LEU A 81 -22.50 4.58 23.17
C LEU A 81 -23.38 5.81 23.36
N GLU A 82 -22.77 6.98 23.44
CA GLU A 82 -23.45 8.25 23.74
C GLU A 82 -23.07 9.30 22.70
N GLU A 83 -24.01 10.16 22.31
CA GLU A 83 -23.68 11.37 21.56
C GLU A 83 -23.01 12.38 22.51
N THR A 84 -21.87 12.97 22.11
CA THR A 84 -21.09 13.86 22.99
C THR A 84 -21.82 15.18 23.26
N GLU A 85 -22.60 15.64 22.29
CA GLU A 85 -23.51 16.77 22.39
C GLU A 85 -24.70 16.51 21.46
N GLU A 86 -25.92 16.80 21.91
CA GLU A 86 -27.15 16.50 21.17
C GLU A 86 -27.14 17.18 19.79
N GLY A 87 -27.25 16.38 18.72
CA GLY A 87 -27.26 16.88 17.35
C GLY A 87 -25.88 17.25 16.77
N SER A 88 -24.80 17.01 17.52
CA SER A 88 -23.42 17.22 17.04
C SER A 88 -22.99 16.18 16.01
N GLY A 89 -23.63 15.00 16.01
CA GLY A 89 -23.21 13.86 15.20
C GLY A 89 -21.92 13.21 15.70
N PHE A 90 -21.37 13.62 16.83
CA PHE A 90 -20.19 13.02 17.44
C PHE A 90 -20.59 12.05 18.53
N TYR A 91 -20.00 10.85 18.51
CA TYR A 91 -20.33 9.76 19.43
C TYR A 91 -19.09 9.34 20.20
N ARG A 92 -19.30 8.98 21.47
CA ARG A 92 -18.30 8.38 22.34
C ARG A 92 -18.75 6.98 22.72
N ALA A 93 -17.95 5.98 22.35
CA ALA A 93 -18.04 4.64 22.90
C ALA A 93 -17.17 4.55 24.15
N THR A 94 -17.79 4.21 25.29
CA THR A 94 -17.07 3.88 26.53
C THR A 94 -16.75 2.41 26.53
N LEU A 95 -15.49 2.04 26.69
CA LEU A 95 -15.03 0.65 26.72
C LEU A 95 -14.98 0.12 28.14
N ARG A 96 -15.14 -1.19 28.30
CA ARG A 96 -15.02 -1.87 29.61
C ARG A 96 -13.59 -1.88 30.13
N ASP A 97 -12.61 -1.92 29.22
CA ASP A 97 -11.19 -2.02 29.53
C ASP A 97 -10.39 -1.18 28.52
N SER A 98 -9.49 -0.31 29.01
CA SER A 98 -8.57 0.47 28.18
C SER A 98 -7.57 -0.39 27.41
N ALA A 99 -7.26 -1.60 27.88
CA ALA A 99 -6.39 -2.54 27.16
C ALA A 99 -7.04 -3.04 25.85
N LYS A 100 -8.36 -2.86 25.70
CA LYS A 100 -9.11 -3.28 24.50
C LYS A 100 -9.28 -2.18 23.46
N THR A 101 -8.79 -0.96 23.72
CA THR A 101 -9.01 0.19 22.85
C THR A 101 -8.58 -0.03 21.40
N MET A 102 -7.40 -0.59 21.16
CA MET A 102 -6.92 -0.89 19.79
C MET A 102 -7.74 -1.98 19.11
N GLN A 103 -8.02 -3.08 19.82
CA GLN A 103 -8.81 -4.18 19.28
C GLN A 103 -10.19 -3.68 18.81
N VAL A 104 -10.88 -2.92 19.67
CA VAL A 104 -12.21 -2.38 19.36
C VAL A 104 -12.15 -1.34 18.23
N HIS A 105 -11.09 -0.51 18.18
CA HIS A 105 -10.87 0.40 17.06
C HIS A 105 -10.73 -0.35 15.72
N ASN A 106 -9.96 -1.44 15.67
CA ASN A 106 -9.79 -2.25 14.46
C ASN A 106 -11.13 -2.86 14.01
N GLU A 107 -11.95 -3.33 14.95
CA GLU A 107 -13.30 -3.82 14.66
C GLU A 107 -14.20 -2.71 14.09
N PHE A 108 -14.12 -1.49 14.64
CA PHE A 108 -14.87 -0.33 14.12
C PHE A 108 -14.40 0.07 12.73
N SER A 109 -13.09 0.10 12.49
CA SER A 109 -12.48 0.39 11.19
C SER A 109 -12.90 -0.63 10.13
N GLY A 110 -12.99 -1.92 10.49
CA GLY A 110 -13.51 -2.97 9.62
C GLY A 110 -14.98 -2.78 9.20
N MET A 111 -15.75 -2.00 9.95
CA MET A 111 -17.11 -1.57 9.61
C MET A 111 -17.16 -0.21 8.89
N GLY A 112 -16.00 0.35 8.53
CA GLY A 112 -15.87 1.67 7.92
C GLY A 112 -16.11 2.83 8.88
N VAL A 113 -15.91 2.62 10.19
CA VAL A 113 -16.03 3.68 11.22
C VAL A 113 -14.64 4.11 11.66
N GLN A 114 -14.26 5.34 11.32
CA GLN A 114 -13.05 5.95 11.87
C GLN A 114 -13.27 6.34 13.33
N SER A 115 -12.32 5.99 14.20
CA SER A 115 -12.42 6.28 15.63
C SER A 115 -11.08 6.69 16.24
N PHE A 116 -11.15 7.58 17.24
CA PHE A 116 -9.99 8.19 17.89
C PHE A 116 -10.04 7.93 19.40
N ALA A 117 -8.90 7.60 19.99
CA ALA A 117 -8.75 7.45 21.42
C ALA A 117 -7.98 8.64 22.00
N SER A 118 -8.29 9.00 23.24
CA SER A 118 -7.39 9.86 24.02
C SER A 118 -6.17 9.03 24.41
N ALA A 119 -4.99 9.42 23.99
CA ALA A 119 -3.73 8.77 24.33
C ALA A 119 -2.90 9.66 25.25
N GLN A 120 -2.28 9.06 26.26
CA GLN A 120 -1.16 9.68 26.96
C GLN A 120 0.10 9.39 26.16
N ILE A 121 0.72 10.45 25.64
CA ILE A 121 1.98 10.36 24.89
C ILE A 121 3.11 11.00 25.70
N GLY A 122 4.33 10.50 25.52
CA GLY A 122 5.54 11.19 25.94
C GLY A 122 6.26 11.76 24.73
N LEU A 123 6.50 13.07 24.78
CA LEU A 123 7.40 13.76 23.87
C LEU A 123 8.86 13.51 24.28
N PRO A 124 9.83 13.63 23.35
CA PRO A 124 11.25 13.64 23.69
C PRO A 124 11.58 14.69 24.75
N GLU A 125 12.64 14.47 25.55
CA GLU A 125 13.05 15.42 26.61
C GLU A 125 13.21 16.85 26.07
N LYS A 126 13.73 16.96 24.84
CA LYS A 126 13.84 18.20 24.07
C LYS A 126 13.50 17.94 22.61
N TYR A 127 12.83 18.89 21.98
CA TYR A 127 12.54 18.85 20.55
C TYR A 127 12.49 20.26 19.95
N THR A 128 12.73 20.36 18.65
CA THR A 128 12.75 21.65 17.93
C THR A 128 11.38 21.97 17.36
N VAL A 129 10.90 23.18 17.61
CA VAL A 129 9.72 23.77 16.99
C VAL A 129 10.17 24.84 16.00
N GLU A 130 9.73 24.73 14.75
CA GLU A 130 9.86 25.79 13.75
C GLU A 130 8.67 26.74 13.90
N LEU A 131 8.94 27.99 14.29
CA LEU A 131 7.93 29.03 14.40
C LEU A 131 7.52 29.56 13.02
N GLU A 132 6.35 30.20 12.92
CA GLU A 132 5.85 30.77 11.65
C GLU A 132 6.82 31.73 10.94
N ASN A 133 7.75 32.34 11.68
CA ASN A 133 8.77 33.25 11.14
C ASN A 133 10.05 32.52 10.66
N GLY A 134 10.06 31.18 10.65
CA GLY A 134 11.21 30.33 10.29
C GLY A 134 12.29 30.23 11.37
N THR A 135 12.04 30.74 12.58
CA THR A 135 12.96 30.57 13.71
C THR A 135 12.75 29.22 14.36
N GLU A 136 13.83 28.48 14.57
CA GLU A 136 13.81 27.24 15.34
C GLU A 136 13.98 27.53 16.84
N MET A 137 13.14 26.91 17.67
CA MET A 137 13.18 27.01 19.12
C MET A 137 13.23 25.61 19.74
N GLU A 138 14.18 25.38 20.64
CA GLU A 138 14.24 24.14 21.43
C GLU A 138 13.23 24.22 22.59
N ILE A 139 12.34 23.24 22.66
CA ILE A 139 11.27 23.13 23.64
C ILE A 139 11.48 21.87 24.49
N PHE A 140 11.26 21.99 25.80
CA PHE A 140 11.21 20.85 26.69
C PHE A 140 9.92 20.07 26.48
N GLY A 141 10.05 18.78 26.20
CA GLY A 141 8.90 17.89 26.12
C GLY A 141 8.46 17.37 27.48
N GLY A 142 7.51 16.46 27.44
CA GLY A 142 6.92 15.84 28.62
C GLY A 142 5.73 14.97 28.24
N TYR A 143 4.93 14.62 29.24
CA TYR A 143 3.70 13.88 29.02
C TYR A 143 2.58 14.81 28.58
N GLN A 144 1.91 14.46 27.48
CA GLN A 144 0.78 15.19 26.94
C GLN A 144 -0.38 14.24 26.65
N GLN A 145 -1.60 14.76 26.71
CA GLN A 145 -2.79 14.02 26.26
C GLN A 145 -3.17 14.49 24.86
N MET A 146 -3.49 13.54 23.98
CA MET A 146 -3.78 13.82 22.58
C MET A 146 -4.84 12.86 22.05
N LEU A 147 -5.73 13.33 21.19
CA LEU A 147 -6.63 12.45 20.45
C LEU A 147 -5.87 11.90 19.23
N MET A 148 -5.86 10.60 19.08
CA MET A 148 -5.20 9.93 17.95
C MET A 148 -5.89 8.61 17.61
N GLU A 149 -5.67 8.12 16.40
CA GLU A 149 -6.08 6.77 16.02
C GLU A 149 -5.25 5.75 16.81
N PRO A 150 -5.87 4.78 17.49
CA PRO A 150 -5.16 3.75 18.24
C PRO A 150 -4.68 2.63 17.29
N VAL A 151 -3.70 2.99 16.45
CA VAL A 151 -3.12 2.11 15.42
C VAL A 151 -1.87 1.36 15.88
N LEU A 152 -1.34 1.65 17.08
CA LEU A 152 -0.04 1.15 17.54
C LEU A 152 -0.06 0.76 19.02
N ASP A 153 0.66 -0.29 19.39
CA ASP A 153 0.74 -0.75 20.78
C ASP A 153 1.37 0.29 21.72
N THR A 154 1.03 0.20 23.01
CA THR A 154 1.68 1.03 24.03
C THR A 154 3.17 0.67 24.15
N GLY A 155 3.99 1.67 24.42
CA GLY A 155 5.45 1.58 24.45
C GLY A 155 6.13 1.80 23.09
N ARG A 156 5.39 1.81 21.97
CA ARG A 156 5.93 2.06 20.64
C ARG A 156 6.21 3.54 20.39
N LYS A 157 7.20 3.81 19.53
CA LYS A 157 7.53 5.15 19.06
C LYS A 157 6.84 5.42 17.75
N VAL A 158 6.33 6.64 17.58
CA VAL A 158 5.54 7.03 16.42
C VAL A 158 5.95 8.40 15.95
N SER A 159 6.18 8.54 14.65
CA SER A 159 6.54 9.83 14.06
C SER A 159 5.28 10.69 13.90
N TYR A 160 5.28 11.85 14.55
CA TYR A 160 4.22 12.84 14.45
C TYR A 160 4.77 14.18 13.99
N MET A 161 4.00 14.82 13.11
CA MET A 161 4.06 16.25 12.90
C MET A 161 3.06 16.92 13.84
N LEU A 162 3.54 17.75 14.75
CA LEU A 162 2.74 18.48 15.72
C LEU A 162 2.63 19.94 15.33
N ALA A 163 1.43 20.50 15.42
CA ALA A 163 1.23 21.94 15.53
C ALA A 163 1.12 22.28 17.02
N VAL A 164 2.01 23.14 17.52
CA VAL A 164 2.13 23.42 18.95
C VAL A 164 2.08 24.91 19.23
N GLU A 165 1.43 25.26 20.33
CA GLU A 165 1.61 26.53 21.01
C GLU A 165 2.65 26.35 22.12
N THR A 166 3.59 27.27 22.19
CA THR A 166 4.68 27.29 23.15
C THR A 166 4.58 28.54 24.01
N ASP A 167 4.88 28.39 25.30
CA ASP A 167 5.07 29.52 26.22
C ASP A 167 6.52 29.48 26.72
N GLY A 168 7.35 30.33 26.13
CA GLY A 168 8.81 30.25 26.27
C GLY A 168 9.34 28.89 25.78
N THR A 169 10.05 28.17 26.64
CA THR A 169 10.69 26.88 26.30
C THR A 169 9.81 25.66 26.59
N ASN A 170 8.51 25.84 26.85
CA ASN A 170 7.60 24.74 27.20
C ASN A 170 6.46 24.61 26.19
N THR A 171 6.01 23.39 25.95
CA THR A 171 4.75 23.12 25.24
C THR A 171 3.58 23.61 26.09
N TYR A 172 2.88 24.63 25.61
CA TYR A 172 1.65 25.11 26.25
C TYR A 172 0.47 24.23 25.84
N ARG A 173 0.33 23.96 24.53
CA ARG A 173 -0.76 23.18 23.96
C ARG A 173 -0.34 22.53 22.65
N ILE A 174 -0.82 21.32 22.40
CA ILE A 174 -0.80 20.70 21.07
C ILE A 174 -2.13 21.05 20.40
N LEU A 175 -2.05 21.81 19.31
CA LEU A 175 -3.21 22.22 18.52
C LEU A 175 -3.67 21.11 17.59
N ASP A 176 -2.71 20.45 16.97
CA ASP A 176 -2.94 19.40 16.00
C ASP A 176 -1.78 18.42 16.00
N ALA A 177 -2.06 17.19 15.60
CA ALA A 177 -1.08 16.14 15.53
C ALA A 177 -1.45 15.14 14.45
N LYS A 178 -0.53 14.99 13.49
CA LYS A 178 -0.70 14.07 12.39
C LYS A 178 0.41 13.03 12.41
N SER A 179 0.04 11.76 12.35
CA SER A 179 1.01 10.70 12.09
C SER A 179 1.62 10.95 10.71
N TYR A 180 2.94 10.89 10.64
CA TYR A 180 3.67 11.03 9.38
C TYR A 180 4.32 9.70 9.05
N TYR A 181 3.95 9.17 7.88
CA TYR A 181 4.54 7.97 7.33
C TYR A 181 5.71 8.35 6.44
N THR A 182 6.82 7.64 6.60
CA THR A 182 8.01 7.85 5.78
C THR A 182 8.27 6.60 4.97
N ASN A 183 8.71 6.76 3.73
CA ASN A 183 9.22 5.63 2.96
C ASN A 183 10.72 5.53 3.20
N VAL A 184 11.17 4.36 3.64
CA VAL A 184 12.58 4.07 3.90
C VAL A 184 12.98 2.82 3.13
N GLU A 185 14.22 2.81 2.65
CA GLU A 185 14.84 1.61 2.11
C GLU A 185 15.53 0.88 3.27
N LEU A 186 15.18 -0.38 3.46
CA LEU A 186 15.69 -1.22 4.54
C LEU A 186 16.43 -2.42 3.96
N SER A 187 17.51 -2.82 4.61
CA SER A 187 18.30 -4.00 4.25
C SER A 187 18.61 -4.82 5.51
N GLY A 188 18.47 -6.14 5.43
CA GLY A 188 18.77 -7.02 6.55
C GLY A 188 18.81 -8.49 6.15
N GLU A 189 19.28 -9.33 7.07
CA GLU A 189 19.26 -10.77 6.88
C GLU A 189 17.84 -11.31 7.14
N ALA A 190 17.40 -12.21 6.26
CA ALA A 190 16.17 -12.98 6.41
C ALA A 190 16.48 -14.48 6.20
N THR A 191 15.61 -15.35 6.68
CA THR A 191 15.74 -16.81 6.49
C THR A 191 14.67 -17.29 5.53
N VAL A 192 15.04 -18.09 4.54
CA VAL A 192 14.06 -18.74 3.65
C VAL A 192 13.36 -19.86 4.42
N VAL A 193 12.07 -19.72 4.70
CA VAL A 193 11.28 -20.70 5.46
C VAL A 193 10.48 -21.65 4.56
N GLY A 194 10.31 -21.31 3.28
CA GLY A 194 9.67 -22.19 2.31
C GLY A 194 9.78 -21.72 0.87
N ALA A 195 9.64 -22.64 -0.07
CA ALA A 195 9.40 -22.35 -1.47
C ALA A 195 7.95 -22.71 -1.79
N ASN A 196 7.13 -21.70 -2.10
CA ASN A 196 5.69 -21.89 -2.24
C ASN A 196 5.32 -22.44 -3.61
N THR A 197 5.85 -21.83 -4.67
CA THR A 197 5.48 -22.12 -6.05
C THR A 197 6.58 -21.68 -7.02
N SER A 198 6.58 -22.26 -8.23
CA SER A 198 7.41 -21.80 -9.35
C SER A 198 6.50 -21.40 -10.51
N ALA A 199 6.80 -20.25 -11.12
CA ALA A 199 6.17 -19.78 -12.34
C ALA A 199 7.15 -19.99 -13.51
N TYR A 200 6.75 -20.81 -14.47
CA TYR A 200 7.51 -21.12 -15.67
C TYR A 200 6.95 -20.33 -16.85
N SER A 201 7.76 -19.44 -17.42
CA SER A 201 7.40 -18.59 -18.56
C SER A 201 8.09 -19.11 -19.82
N PHE A 202 7.32 -19.65 -20.75
CA PHE A 202 7.79 -20.20 -22.02
C PHE A 202 7.59 -19.21 -23.17
N ALA A 203 8.61 -19.08 -24.02
CA ALA A 203 8.48 -18.45 -25.32
C ALA A 203 7.99 -19.49 -26.32
N VAL A 204 6.78 -19.29 -26.85
CA VAL A 204 6.12 -20.20 -27.79
C VAL A 204 6.31 -19.67 -29.21
N PRO A 205 7.09 -20.36 -30.05
CA PRO A 205 7.34 -19.92 -31.42
C PRO A 205 6.06 -19.79 -32.24
N TRP A 206 6.10 -18.92 -33.26
CA TRP A 206 4.96 -18.63 -34.12
C TRP A 206 4.30 -19.88 -34.72
N GLU A 207 5.10 -20.83 -35.20
CA GLU A 207 4.63 -22.04 -35.85
C GLU A 207 3.90 -22.99 -34.89
N GLU A 208 4.21 -22.90 -33.59
CA GLU A 208 3.72 -23.77 -32.53
C GLU A 208 2.64 -23.09 -31.67
N ARG A 209 2.18 -21.90 -32.04
CA ARG A 209 1.21 -21.11 -31.26
C ARG A 209 -0.20 -21.72 -31.18
N GLU A 210 -0.49 -22.75 -31.99
CA GLU A 210 -1.64 -23.63 -31.84
C GLU A 210 -1.33 -24.79 -30.88
N LEU A 211 -0.86 -24.43 -29.69
CA LEU A 211 -0.66 -25.39 -28.62
C LEU A 211 -1.97 -26.11 -28.27
N ALA A 212 -1.86 -27.36 -27.83
CA ALA A 212 -2.94 -28.10 -27.20
C ALA A 212 -3.22 -27.51 -25.80
N LEU A 213 -3.68 -26.25 -25.76
CA LEU A 213 -3.89 -25.50 -24.52
C LEU A 213 -4.89 -26.19 -23.60
N GLU A 214 -5.90 -26.87 -24.16
CA GLU A 214 -6.85 -27.68 -23.39
C GLU A 214 -6.18 -28.83 -22.63
N GLU A 215 -5.16 -29.47 -23.21
CA GLU A 215 -4.40 -30.54 -22.54
C GLU A 215 -3.55 -29.97 -21.40
N ILE A 216 -2.86 -28.85 -21.65
CA ILE A 216 -2.06 -28.14 -20.65
C ILE A 216 -2.94 -27.64 -19.50
N ILE A 217 -4.09 -27.03 -19.80
CA ILE A 217 -5.07 -26.61 -18.78
C ILE A 217 -5.62 -27.83 -18.02
N GLY A 218 -5.86 -28.94 -18.69
CA GLY A 218 -6.31 -30.19 -18.06
C GLY A 218 -5.29 -30.78 -17.08
N GLU A 219 -4.00 -30.64 -17.36
CA GLU A 219 -2.91 -31.14 -16.52
C GLU A 219 -2.61 -30.22 -15.32
N TYR A 220 -2.54 -28.92 -15.53
CA TYR A 220 -2.08 -27.95 -14.51
C TYR A 220 -3.22 -27.16 -13.85
N GLY A 221 -4.41 -27.13 -14.44
CA GLY A 221 -5.59 -26.41 -13.97
C GLY A 221 -5.70 -24.98 -14.53
N GLU A 222 -6.94 -24.54 -14.76
CA GLU A 222 -7.27 -23.25 -15.40
C GLU A 222 -6.71 -22.03 -14.66
N GLY A 223 -6.61 -22.08 -13.32
CA GLY A 223 -6.04 -20.99 -12.52
C GLY A 223 -4.51 -20.89 -12.53
N ASN A 224 -3.82 -21.91 -13.06
CA ASN A 224 -2.36 -22.01 -13.04
C ASN A 224 -1.74 -21.82 -14.42
N VAL A 225 -2.55 -21.68 -15.47
CA VAL A 225 -2.09 -21.56 -16.86
C VAL A 225 -2.59 -20.25 -17.44
N THR A 226 -1.67 -19.43 -17.93
CA THR A 226 -1.98 -18.20 -18.67
C THR A 226 -1.30 -18.26 -20.03
N TYR A 227 -2.06 -18.06 -21.11
CA TYR A 227 -1.50 -18.04 -22.46
C TYR A 227 -1.83 -16.74 -23.17
N GLU A 228 -0.80 -15.98 -23.53
CA GLU A 228 -0.90 -14.77 -24.33
C GLU A 228 -0.45 -15.07 -25.77
N ARG A 229 -1.44 -15.40 -26.62
CA ARG A 229 -1.21 -15.61 -28.05
C ARG A 229 -0.93 -14.28 -28.76
N LYS A 230 0.14 -14.23 -29.53
CA LYS A 230 0.47 -13.09 -30.40
C LYS A 230 0.00 -13.37 -31.83
N ASP A 231 -1.09 -12.71 -32.22
CA ASP A 231 -1.69 -12.79 -33.56
C ASP A 231 -1.32 -11.60 -34.45
N TYR A 232 -0.07 -11.14 -34.37
CA TYR A 232 0.41 -10.03 -35.17
C TYR A 232 1.87 -10.18 -35.57
N ILE A 233 2.21 -9.58 -36.70
CA ILE A 233 3.55 -9.44 -37.27
C ILE A 233 3.98 -7.99 -37.09
N ILE A 234 5.23 -7.76 -36.69
CA ILE A 234 5.83 -6.43 -36.60
C ILE A 234 6.66 -6.19 -37.87
N PHE A 235 6.66 -4.97 -38.39
CA PHE A 235 7.53 -4.57 -39.50
C PHE A 235 8.69 -3.73 -38.98
N ASP A 236 9.92 -4.23 -39.16
CA ASP A 236 11.14 -3.48 -38.84
C ASP A 236 12.14 -3.55 -40.01
N PRO A 237 12.40 -2.44 -40.73
CA PRO A 237 11.78 -1.12 -40.57
C PRO A 237 10.29 -1.07 -40.97
N PRO A 238 9.52 -0.08 -40.46
CA PRO A 238 8.11 0.11 -40.81
C PRO A 238 7.88 0.26 -42.32
N LEU A 239 6.70 -0.17 -42.77
CA LEU A 239 6.24 -0.03 -44.15
C LEU A 239 5.83 1.42 -44.44
N SER A 240 6.00 1.87 -45.68
CA SER A 240 5.42 3.13 -46.15
C SER A 240 3.89 3.03 -46.33
N SER A 241 3.20 4.17 -46.33
CA SER A 241 1.75 4.23 -46.53
C SER A 241 1.29 3.66 -47.89
N SER A 242 2.14 3.71 -48.91
CA SER A 242 1.85 3.07 -50.20
C SER A 242 2.02 1.56 -50.14
N GLU A 243 3.01 1.04 -49.41
CA GLU A 243 3.24 -0.40 -49.29
C GLU A 243 2.12 -1.09 -48.50
N THR A 244 1.63 -0.47 -47.43
CA THR A 244 0.50 -0.98 -46.62
C THR A 244 -0.76 -1.23 -47.44
N MET A 245 -1.05 -0.38 -48.44
CA MET A 245 -2.22 -0.57 -49.32
C MET A 245 -2.09 -1.80 -50.24
N PHE A 246 -0.88 -2.20 -50.63
CA PHE A 246 -0.65 -3.33 -51.54
C PHE A 246 -0.34 -4.65 -50.82
N MET A 247 -0.02 -4.61 -49.52
CA MET A 247 0.39 -5.78 -48.74
C MET A 247 -0.75 -6.55 -48.06
N LYS A 248 -2.02 -6.25 -48.36
CA LYS A 248 -3.13 -6.99 -47.75
C LYS A 248 -3.22 -8.42 -48.32
N LYS A 249 -2.84 -9.41 -47.52
CA LYS A 249 -2.96 -10.85 -47.81
C LYS A 249 -4.21 -11.45 -47.18
N ASP A 250 -4.63 -12.63 -47.64
CA ASP A 250 -5.87 -13.27 -47.19
C ASP A 250 -5.87 -13.63 -45.70
N TYR A 251 -4.70 -13.94 -45.14
CA TYR A 251 -4.55 -14.22 -43.71
C TYR A 251 -4.41 -12.95 -42.85
N VAL A 252 -4.30 -11.77 -43.45
CA VAL A 252 -4.14 -10.48 -42.75
C VAL A 252 -5.51 -9.86 -42.50
N THR A 253 -5.89 -9.77 -41.22
CA THR A 253 -7.16 -9.19 -40.80
C THR A 253 -7.10 -7.66 -40.76
N TYR A 254 -5.94 -7.11 -40.41
CA TYR A 254 -5.68 -5.67 -40.36
C TYR A 254 -4.19 -5.39 -40.63
N ILE A 255 -3.88 -4.28 -41.30
CA ILE A 255 -2.49 -3.87 -41.59
C ILE A 255 -2.29 -2.38 -41.36
N SER A 256 -1.14 -2.04 -40.77
CA SER A 256 -0.65 -0.70 -40.52
C SER A 256 0.83 -0.59 -40.88
N GLU A 257 1.39 0.61 -40.81
CA GLU A 257 2.80 0.84 -41.17
C GLU A 257 3.78 0.03 -40.30
N GLY A 258 3.48 -0.14 -39.00
CA GLY A 258 4.36 -0.84 -38.07
C GLY A 258 4.00 -2.30 -37.79
N SER A 259 2.80 -2.76 -38.17
CA SER A 259 2.35 -4.13 -37.86
C SER A 259 1.18 -4.61 -38.70
N ALA A 260 1.02 -5.93 -38.78
CA ALA A 260 -0.14 -6.60 -39.37
C ALA A 260 -0.77 -7.58 -38.38
N SER A 261 -2.07 -7.46 -38.11
CA SER A 261 -2.83 -8.49 -37.41
C SER A 261 -3.21 -9.60 -38.39
N VAL A 262 -3.09 -10.85 -37.94
CA VAL A 262 -3.41 -12.03 -38.76
C VAL A 262 -4.59 -12.79 -38.19
N ALA A 263 -5.19 -13.66 -38.99
CA ALA A 263 -6.15 -14.63 -38.50
C ALA A 263 -5.49 -15.51 -37.44
N SER A 264 -6.19 -15.81 -36.35
CA SER A 264 -5.61 -16.60 -35.26
C SER A 264 -5.08 -17.93 -35.78
N ASN A 265 -5.83 -18.65 -36.61
CA ASN A 265 -5.43 -19.95 -37.14
C ASN A 265 -4.27 -19.97 -38.17
N PHE A 266 -3.63 -18.84 -38.45
CA PHE A 266 -2.57 -18.77 -39.46
C PHE A 266 -1.17 -19.05 -38.86
N THR A 267 -0.60 -20.24 -39.02
CA THR A 267 0.73 -20.57 -38.42
C THR A 267 1.89 -20.58 -39.42
N ASN A 268 1.62 -20.38 -40.71
CA ASN A 268 2.62 -20.55 -41.77
C ASN A 268 3.58 -19.34 -41.88
N ARG A 269 4.63 -19.34 -41.06
CA ARG A 269 5.66 -18.30 -41.05
C ARG A 269 6.34 -18.12 -42.41
N SER A 270 6.75 -19.21 -43.06
CA SER A 270 7.48 -19.13 -44.34
C SER A 270 6.64 -18.50 -45.46
N LEU A 271 5.32 -18.73 -45.48
CA LEU A 271 4.43 -18.05 -46.42
C LEU A 271 4.37 -16.54 -46.12
N ALA A 272 4.29 -16.15 -44.84
CA ALA A 272 4.30 -14.75 -44.46
C ALA A 272 5.64 -14.06 -44.77
N GLU A 273 6.77 -14.73 -44.55
CA GLU A 273 8.09 -14.23 -44.92
C GLU A 273 8.23 -14.05 -46.44
N GLN A 274 7.70 -14.99 -47.24
CA GLN A 274 7.66 -14.85 -48.70
C GLN A 274 6.78 -13.68 -49.14
N ASP A 275 5.64 -13.49 -48.48
CA ASP A 275 4.63 -12.51 -48.87
C ASP A 275 4.94 -11.08 -48.41
N LEU A 276 5.59 -10.93 -47.25
CA LEU A 276 5.83 -9.66 -46.57
C LEU A 276 7.32 -9.25 -46.61
N GLY A 277 8.21 -10.19 -46.93
CA GLY A 277 9.65 -10.01 -47.02
C GLY A 277 10.36 -10.09 -45.66
N GLU A 278 11.68 -9.89 -45.69
CA GLU A 278 12.59 -10.03 -44.54
C GLU A 278 12.36 -9.02 -43.39
N ARG A 279 11.49 -8.02 -43.58
CA ARG A 279 11.12 -7.03 -42.57
C ARG A 279 10.10 -7.55 -41.56
N ALA A 280 9.49 -8.70 -41.84
CA ALA A 280 8.50 -9.31 -40.97
C ALA A 280 9.16 -9.95 -39.75
N VAL A 281 8.87 -9.39 -38.57
CA VAL A 281 9.28 -9.93 -37.28
C VAL A 281 8.07 -10.62 -36.64
N PHE A 282 8.25 -11.87 -36.23
CA PHE A 282 7.23 -12.70 -35.64
C PHE A 282 7.50 -12.80 -34.13
N PRO A 283 6.77 -12.06 -33.29
CA PRO A 283 6.95 -12.15 -31.85
C PRO A 283 6.46 -13.52 -31.35
N ASP A 284 7.22 -14.11 -30.43
CA ASP A 284 6.80 -15.34 -29.75
C ASP A 284 5.57 -15.08 -28.88
N SER A 285 4.70 -16.09 -28.82
CA SER A 285 3.60 -16.10 -27.85
C SER A 285 4.14 -16.45 -26.46
N ARG A 286 3.43 -16.06 -25.40
CA ARG A 286 3.89 -16.30 -24.02
C ARG A 286 2.97 -17.27 -23.31
N LEU A 287 3.51 -18.37 -22.83
CA LEU A 287 2.81 -19.31 -21.95
C LEU A 287 3.40 -19.23 -20.55
N MET A 288 2.56 -19.04 -19.54
CA MET A 288 2.96 -19.10 -18.14
C MET A 288 2.25 -20.25 -17.46
N VAL A 289 3.01 -21.09 -16.75
CA VAL A 289 2.49 -22.23 -15.99
C VAL A 289 3.01 -22.15 -14.56
N VAL A 290 2.13 -22.17 -13.58
CA VAL A 290 2.48 -22.25 -12.15
C VAL A 290 2.47 -23.73 -11.73
N ALA A 291 3.63 -24.26 -11.35
CA ALA A 291 3.78 -25.67 -10.99
C ALA A 291 4.88 -25.89 -9.94
N GLY A 292 4.83 -27.02 -9.23
CA GLY A 292 5.87 -27.41 -8.28
C GLY A 292 7.11 -28.02 -8.95
N THR A 293 6.98 -28.50 -10.19
CA THR A 293 8.06 -29.05 -11.00
C THR A 293 8.01 -28.47 -12.41
N PRO A 294 9.13 -28.42 -13.14
CA PRO A 294 9.16 -27.95 -14.52
C PRO A 294 8.10 -28.68 -15.38
N PRO A 295 7.21 -27.94 -16.06
CA PRO A 295 6.24 -28.53 -16.98
C PRO A 295 6.95 -29.31 -18.09
N ASN A 296 6.37 -30.42 -18.53
CA ASN A 296 6.93 -31.22 -19.63
C ASN A 296 6.60 -30.59 -20.99
N ILE A 297 7.10 -29.37 -21.21
CA ILE A 297 6.90 -28.55 -22.40
C ILE A 297 8.28 -28.32 -23.04
N THR A 298 8.39 -28.52 -24.36
CA THR A 298 9.67 -28.54 -25.08
C THR A 298 10.25 -27.17 -25.42
N PHE A 299 9.59 -26.08 -25.01
CA PHE A 299 10.07 -24.73 -25.26
C PHE A 299 11.06 -24.30 -24.17
N GLU A 300 11.96 -23.37 -24.52
CA GLU A 300 12.80 -22.71 -23.53
C GLU A 300 11.93 -21.93 -22.55
N TYR A 301 12.31 -21.96 -21.29
CA TYR A 301 11.57 -21.30 -20.21
C TYR A 301 12.48 -20.55 -19.27
N GLU A 302 11.92 -19.47 -18.73
CA GLU A 302 12.40 -18.77 -17.55
C GLU A 302 11.63 -19.27 -16.34
N ASN A 303 12.30 -19.44 -15.21
CA ASN A 303 11.68 -19.88 -13.96
C ASN A 303 11.81 -18.78 -12.92
N VAL A 304 10.68 -18.33 -12.39
CA VAL A 304 10.62 -17.44 -11.23
C VAL A 304 10.03 -18.22 -10.06
N LYS A 305 10.80 -18.33 -8.98
CA LYS A 305 10.39 -19.03 -7.77
C LYS A 305 9.87 -18.04 -6.74
N THR A 306 8.78 -18.40 -6.08
CA THR A 306 8.23 -17.64 -4.95
C THR A 306 8.67 -18.30 -3.65
N TYR A 307 9.40 -17.55 -2.84
CA TYR A 307 9.89 -17.95 -1.53
C TYR A 307 9.09 -17.24 -0.44
N THR A 308 8.88 -17.92 0.70
CA THR A 308 8.54 -17.26 1.96
C THR A 308 9.83 -17.04 2.73
N ILE A 309 10.07 -15.81 3.14
CA ILE A 309 11.18 -15.43 4.01
C ILE A 309 10.67 -14.95 5.35
N GLU A 310 11.44 -15.21 6.40
CA GLU A 310 11.20 -14.76 7.76
C GLU A 310 12.29 -13.79 8.21
N PHE A 311 11.87 -12.64 8.74
CA PHE A 311 12.79 -11.67 9.34
C PHE A 311 12.94 -11.94 10.83
N PRO A 312 14.12 -11.67 11.42
CA PRO A 312 14.36 -11.82 12.85
C PRO A 312 13.70 -10.71 13.69
N GLY A 313 12.43 -10.37 13.46
CA GLY A 313 11.60 -9.45 14.26
C GLY A 313 12.00 -7.97 14.27
N GLU A 314 13.27 -7.67 14.54
CA GLU A 314 13.90 -6.35 14.47
C GLU A 314 15.00 -6.35 13.40
N PHE A 315 15.01 -5.35 12.53
CA PHE A 315 16.02 -5.17 11.49
C PHE A 315 16.23 -3.68 11.26
N ASP A 316 17.51 -3.26 11.28
CA ASP A 316 17.93 -1.86 11.18
C ASP A 316 17.19 -0.88 12.15
N GLY A 317 16.83 -1.36 13.34
CA GLY A 317 16.09 -0.58 14.33
C GLY A 317 14.59 -0.43 14.05
N TYR A 318 14.07 -1.11 13.01
CA TYR A 318 12.65 -1.22 12.71
C TYR A 318 12.08 -2.59 13.11
N VAL A 319 10.80 -2.60 13.43
CA VAL A 319 10.02 -3.78 13.80
C VAL A 319 9.07 -4.11 12.66
N LEU A 320 9.08 -5.35 12.19
CA LEU A 320 8.12 -5.87 11.22
C LEU A 320 7.29 -6.95 11.90
N GLU A 321 6.00 -6.68 12.08
CA GLU A 321 5.08 -7.62 12.74
C GLU A 321 4.67 -8.79 11.85
N ALA A 322 4.73 -8.61 10.52
CA ALA A 322 4.59 -9.70 9.57
C ALA A 322 5.85 -10.57 9.61
N GLY A 323 5.81 -11.66 10.40
CA GLY A 323 6.93 -12.58 10.52
C GLY A 323 7.34 -13.21 9.18
N GLU A 324 6.41 -13.34 8.23
CA GLU A 324 6.65 -13.98 6.93
C GLU A 324 6.26 -13.06 5.76
N ILE A 325 7.14 -12.95 4.76
CA ILE A 325 6.92 -12.20 3.51
C ILE A 325 7.16 -13.13 2.32
N GLN A 326 6.33 -13.02 1.28
CA GLN A 326 6.55 -13.70 0.00
C GLN A 326 7.38 -12.84 -0.94
N VAL A 327 8.42 -13.43 -1.54
CA VAL A 327 9.31 -12.78 -2.50
C VAL A 327 9.52 -13.67 -3.72
N ALA A 328 9.53 -13.07 -4.90
CA ALA A 328 9.84 -13.74 -6.14
C ALA A 328 11.33 -13.55 -6.49
N SER A 329 12.01 -14.62 -6.90
CA SER A 329 13.40 -14.56 -7.39
C SER A 329 13.66 -15.58 -8.48
N GLU A 330 14.56 -15.24 -9.40
CA GLU A 330 15.13 -16.14 -10.41
C GLU A 330 16.27 -16.99 -9.82
N GLU A 331 16.83 -16.60 -8.67
CA GLU A 331 17.86 -17.35 -7.98
C GLU A 331 17.28 -18.52 -7.17
N ASP A 332 18.12 -19.56 -7.04
CA ASP A 332 17.80 -20.77 -6.29
C ASP A 332 18.28 -20.63 -4.84
N PHE A 333 17.31 -20.67 -3.91
CA PHE A 333 17.54 -20.69 -2.48
C PHE A 333 17.00 -21.98 -1.83
N GLU A 334 17.70 -22.47 -0.82
CA GLU A 334 17.28 -23.62 -0.02
C GLU A 334 16.49 -23.18 1.22
N THR A 335 15.56 -24.01 1.68
CA THR A 335 14.89 -23.78 2.97
C THR A 335 15.91 -23.86 4.11
N GLY A 336 15.93 -22.83 4.96
CA GLY A 336 16.92 -22.61 6.01
C GLY A 336 18.12 -21.78 5.57
N GLU A 337 18.21 -21.39 4.29
CA GLU A 337 19.25 -20.48 3.80
C GLU A 337 19.01 -19.05 4.32
N THR A 338 20.08 -18.41 4.76
CA THR A 338 20.09 -16.99 5.11
C THR A 338 20.33 -16.17 3.84
N VAL A 339 19.48 -15.18 3.60
CA VAL A 339 19.52 -14.29 2.45
C VAL A 339 19.62 -12.84 2.91
N GLU A 340 20.28 -12.00 2.12
CA GLU A 340 20.21 -10.55 2.28
C GLU A 340 18.95 -10.05 1.59
N ALA A 341 17.99 -9.54 2.36
CA ALA A 341 16.78 -8.94 1.85
C ALA A 341 16.87 -7.40 1.84
N ARG A 342 16.46 -6.79 0.73
CA ARG A 342 16.36 -5.33 0.57
C ARG A 342 14.97 -4.96 0.12
N PHE A 343 14.36 -3.98 0.78
CA PHE A 343 13.00 -3.58 0.46
C PHE A 343 12.68 -2.13 0.79
N ASN A 344 11.71 -1.59 0.05
CA ASN A 344 11.10 -0.31 0.32
C ASN A 344 9.91 -0.50 1.27
N ALA A 345 9.94 0.17 2.42
CA ALA A 345 8.94 0.06 3.46
C ALA A 345 8.30 1.41 3.78
N THR A 346 7.01 1.38 4.06
CA THR A 346 6.31 2.50 4.71
C THR A 346 6.41 2.31 6.22
N VAL A 347 7.03 3.27 6.90
CA VAL A 347 7.27 3.19 8.35
C VAL A 347 6.62 4.35 9.12
N THR A 348 6.32 4.10 10.39
CA THR A 348 5.96 5.12 11.38
C THR A 348 6.74 4.89 12.66
N GLY A 349 7.57 5.87 13.06
CA GLY A 349 8.54 5.67 14.14
C GLY A 349 9.47 4.50 13.84
N ASP A 350 9.38 3.45 14.66
CA ASP A 350 10.13 2.19 14.53
C ASP A 350 9.32 1.04 13.91
N LEU A 351 8.04 1.22 13.54
CA LEU A 351 7.21 0.14 12.99
C LEU A 351 7.13 0.20 11.46
N VAL A 352 7.26 -0.97 10.82
CA VAL A 352 6.95 -1.18 9.40
C VAL A 352 5.48 -1.50 9.21
N LEU A 353 4.76 -0.63 8.49
CA LEU A 353 3.33 -0.77 8.20
C LEU A 353 3.06 -1.55 6.91
N GLY A 354 4.02 -1.56 5.99
CA GLY A 354 3.88 -2.25 4.71
C GLY A 354 5.18 -2.31 3.94
N VAL A 355 5.33 -3.37 3.16
CA VAL A 355 6.46 -3.61 2.26
C VAL A 355 5.95 -3.46 0.82
N MET A 356 6.62 -2.63 0.03
CA MET A 356 6.20 -2.32 -1.34
C MET A 356 6.90 -3.21 -2.37
N GLU A 357 8.22 -3.32 -2.28
CA GLU A 357 9.07 -4.09 -3.18
C GLU A 357 10.16 -4.75 -2.36
N ILE A 358 10.43 -6.03 -2.63
CA ILE A 358 11.45 -6.80 -1.91
C ILE A 358 12.29 -7.62 -2.88
N TYR A 359 13.59 -7.61 -2.63
CA TYR A 359 14.61 -8.36 -3.36
C TYR A 359 15.42 -9.16 -2.35
N ILE A 360 15.83 -10.37 -2.74
CA ILE A 360 16.71 -11.22 -1.94
C ILE A 360 17.94 -11.63 -2.75
N ASN A 361 19.10 -11.64 -2.09
CA ASN A 361 20.37 -12.09 -2.65
C ASN A 361 21.03 -13.08 -1.68
N LYS A 362 21.96 -13.90 -2.18
CA LYS A 362 22.78 -14.76 -1.33
C LYS A 362 23.71 -13.93 -0.45
N VAL A 363 23.90 -14.37 0.80
CA VAL A 363 24.93 -13.83 1.68
C VAL A 363 26.25 -14.52 1.35
N ASP A 364 27.27 -13.73 0.98
CA ASP A 364 28.62 -14.21 0.63
C ASP A 364 29.41 -14.78 1.82
#